data_AF-A0A3B9FQ68-F1
#
_entry.id   AF-A0A3B9FQ68-F1
#
_cell.length_a   1.000
_cell.length_b   1.000
_cell.length_c   1.000
_cell.angle_alpha   90.00
_cell.angle_beta   90.00
_cell.angle_gamma   90.00
#
_symmetry.space_group_name_H-M   'P 1'
#
loop_
_entity.id
_entity.type
_entity.pdbx_description
1 polymer ?
#
loop_
_entity_poly.entity_id
_entity_poly.type
_entity_poly.pdbx_seq_one_letter_code
_entity_poly.pdbx_strand_id
1 'polypeptide(L)'
;MTEYFARFGWDESRIKSHDKSKSKKRSKGAAFVPEKQPKAPASPAEKPNVVIIFIDDMGYGDIGPFGSDHPTPHLDRMAKEGMKLTDFYVSSTACTPSR
;
A
#
# COMPACT_ATOMS: atom_id res chain seq x y z
N MET A 1 21.26 3.71 24.20
CA MET A 1 20.19 4.01 23.23
C MET A 1 20.50 5.25 22.37
N THR A 2 21.33 6.18 22.85
CA THR A 2 21.71 7.42 22.14
C THR A 2 22.71 7.23 21.01
N GLU A 3 23.52 6.16 21.01
CA GLU A 3 24.57 5.95 19.99
C GLU A 3 24.07 5.30 18.69
N TYR A 4 22.87 4.71 18.70
CA TYR A 4 22.33 3.99 17.53
C TYR A 4 21.93 4.96 16.39
N PHE A 5 21.55 6.19 16.73
CA PHE A 5 21.08 7.19 15.77
C PHE A 5 22.21 7.90 14.99
N ALA A 6 23.40 8.02 15.58
CA ALA A 6 24.54 8.66 14.92
C ALA A 6 25.09 7.84 13.73
N ARG A 7 24.97 6.50 13.78
CA ARG A 7 25.43 5.57 12.73
C ARG A 7 24.67 5.73 11.41
N PHE A 8 23.42 6.22 11.46
CA PHE A 8 22.55 6.39 10.29
C PHE A 8 22.55 7.82 9.72
N GLY A 9 23.48 8.69 10.15
CA GLY A 9 23.63 10.04 9.58
C GLY A 9 22.40 10.94 9.78
N TRP A 10 21.61 10.67 10.82
CA TRP A 10 20.42 11.45 11.13
C TRP A 10 20.82 12.68 11.95
N ASP A 11 20.87 13.84 11.27
CA ASP A 11 21.16 15.14 11.86
C ASP A 11 19.86 15.83 12.31
N GLU A 12 19.69 16.00 13.62
CA GLU A 12 18.58 16.69 14.27
C GLU A 12 18.41 18.16 13.84
N SER A 13 19.45 18.79 13.28
CA SER A 13 19.40 20.18 12.83
C SER A 13 18.41 20.42 11.67
N ARG A 14 18.01 19.36 10.93
CA ARG A 14 17.02 19.42 9.85
C ARG A 14 15.58 19.72 10.30
N ILE A 15 15.28 19.66 11.60
CA ILE A 15 13.90 19.83 12.10
C ILE A 15 13.55 21.32 12.32
N LYS A 16 14.51 22.25 12.28
CA LYS A 16 14.27 23.67 12.65
C LYS A 16 14.62 24.69 11.57
N SER A 17 14.16 24.50 10.35
CA SER A 17 14.12 25.58 9.35
C SER A 17 12.75 25.69 8.69
N HIS A 18 11.72 25.95 9.51
CA HIS A 18 10.47 26.49 8.99
C HIS A 18 10.66 28.00 8.73
N ASP A 19 11.19 28.33 7.55
CA ASP A 19 11.19 29.70 7.01
C ASP A 19 9.74 30.13 6.76
N LYS A 20 9.20 30.98 7.65
CA LYS A 20 7.83 31.51 7.57
C LYS A 20 7.67 32.62 6.51
N SER A 21 8.67 32.92 5.69
CA SER A 21 8.63 34.08 4.78
C SER A 21 8.05 33.83 3.38
N LYS A 22 7.73 32.59 3.00
CA LYS A 22 7.12 32.29 1.69
C LYS A 22 5.63 31.95 1.78
N SER A 23 4.86 32.90 2.30
CA SER A 23 3.39 32.92 2.10
C SER A 23 3.07 33.26 0.64
N LYS A 24 3.30 32.32 -0.27
CA LYS A 24 2.81 32.40 -1.65
C LYS A 24 1.30 32.14 -1.59
N LYS A 25 0.51 33.17 -1.93
CA LYS A 25 -0.96 33.15 -2.01
C LYS A 25 -1.45 31.79 -2.52
N ARG A 26 -2.08 30.99 -1.65
CA ARG A 26 -2.82 29.80 -2.07
C ARG A 26 -4.00 30.30 -2.91
N SER A 27 -3.86 30.24 -4.23
CA SER A 27 -4.99 30.41 -5.13
C SER A 27 -6.02 29.34 -4.77
N LYS A 28 -7.23 29.76 -4.39
CA LYS A 28 -8.40 28.88 -4.42
C LYS A 28 -8.57 28.45 -5.88
N GLY A 29 -8.56 27.15 -6.16
CA GLY A 29 -8.95 26.60 -7.45
C GLY A 29 -7.97 25.58 -8.00
N ALA A 30 -8.27 24.31 -7.75
CA ALA A 30 -8.51 23.26 -8.73
C ALA A 30 -8.61 21.95 -7.95
N ALA A 31 -9.76 21.27 -8.04
CA ALA A 31 -9.82 19.88 -7.65
C ALA A 31 -8.76 19.12 -8.44
N PHE A 32 -8.08 18.16 -7.81
CA PHE A 32 -7.30 17.17 -8.55
C PHE A 32 -8.28 16.41 -9.45
N VAL A 33 -8.38 16.83 -10.70
CA VAL A 33 -9.08 16.07 -11.73
C VAL A 33 -8.04 15.07 -12.24
N PRO A 34 -8.20 13.76 -11.99
CA PRO A 34 -7.30 12.78 -12.57
C PRO A 34 -7.43 12.88 -14.09
N GLU A 35 -6.37 13.33 -14.75
CA GLU A 35 -6.29 13.32 -16.20
C GLU A 35 -6.40 11.86 -16.65
N LYS A 36 -7.53 11.55 -17.29
CA LYS A 36 -7.84 10.21 -17.76
C LYS A 36 -6.84 9.85 -18.85
N GLN A 37 -5.84 9.04 -18.50
CA GLN A 37 -4.84 8.59 -19.45
C GLN A 37 -5.51 7.89 -20.64
N PRO A 38 -5.08 8.19 -21.89
CA PRO A 38 -5.65 7.57 -23.08
C PRO A 38 -5.34 6.07 -23.08
N LYS A 39 -6.40 5.25 -23.06
CA LYS A 39 -6.30 3.80 -23.20
C LYS A 39 -5.89 3.48 -24.65
N ALA A 40 -4.70 2.92 -24.83
CA ALA A 40 -4.19 2.45 -26.11
C ALA A 40 -5.15 1.44 -26.78
N PRO A 41 -5.20 1.36 -28.12
CA PRO A 41 -6.10 0.46 -28.84
C PRO A 41 -5.77 -1.00 -28.51
N ALA A 42 -6.82 -1.79 -28.22
CA ALA A 42 -6.70 -3.18 -27.82
C ALA A 42 -6.05 -4.02 -28.92
N SER A 43 -4.82 -4.47 -28.68
CA SER A 43 -4.05 -5.36 -29.53
C SER A 43 -4.44 -6.84 -29.25
N PRO A 44 -4.05 -7.84 -30.07
CA PRO A 44 -4.61 -9.20 -30.01
C PRO A 44 -4.46 -9.81 -28.62
N ALA A 45 -5.56 -10.37 -28.09
CA ALA A 45 -5.71 -10.95 -26.74
C ALA A 45 -4.60 -10.49 -25.78
N GLU A 46 -4.65 -9.22 -25.41
CA GLU A 46 -3.63 -8.59 -24.58
C GLU A 46 -3.34 -9.48 -23.37
N LYS A 47 -2.06 -9.78 -23.16
CA LYS A 47 -1.65 -10.59 -22.01
C LYS A 47 -2.25 -9.95 -20.75
N PRO A 48 -2.87 -10.74 -19.86
CA PRO A 48 -3.47 -10.17 -18.66
C PRO A 48 -2.38 -9.50 -17.83
N ASN A 49 -2.71 -8.34 -17.27
CA ASN A 49 -1.87 -7.73 -16.26
C ASN A 49 -2.03 -8.52 -14.96
N VAL A 50 -0.90 -8.85 -14.32
CA VAL A 50 -0.90 -9.55 -13.03
C VAL A 50 -0.47 -8.56 -11.96
N VAL A 51 -1.33 -8.34 -10.96
CA VAL A 51 -1.05 -7.49 -9.79
C VAL A 51 -1.01 -8.40 -8.57
N ILE A 52 0.14 -8.41 -7.87
CA ILE A 52 0.32 -9.17 -6.64
C ILE A 52 0.25 -8.19 -5.47
N ILE A 53 -0.70 -8.41 -4.57
CA ILE A 53 -0.82 -7.69 -3.30
C ILE A 53 -0.36 -8.67 -2.22
N PHE A 54 0.77 -8.37 -1.58
CA PHE A 54 1.34 -9.16 -0.50
C PHE A 54 1.36 -8.32 0.77
N ILE A 55 0.82 -8.87 1.86
CA ILE A 55 0.62 -8.15 3.12
C ILE A 55 1.50 -8.81 4.19
N ASP A 56 2.27 -8.01 4.91
CA ASP A 56 3.14 -8.47 5.99
C ASP A 56 2.31 -8.74 7.27
N ASP A 57 2.69 -9.77 8.02
CA ASP A 57 2.11 -10.12 9.32
C ASP A 57 0.57 -10.26 9.36
N MET A 58 -0.05 -10.72 8.26
CA MET A 58 -1.49 -11.01 8.22
C MET A 58 -1.79 -12.45 8.64
N GLY A 59 -2.53 -12.59 9.74
CA GLY A 59 -3.10 -13.85 10.20
C GLY A 59 -4.36 -14.26 9.43
N TYR A 60 -4.71 -15.54 9.52
CA TYR A 60 -5.86 -16.11 8.80
C TYR A 60 -7.18 -15.40 9.13
N GLY A 61 -7.44 -15.13 10.41
CA GLY A 61 -8.68 -14.52 10.90
C GLY A 61 -8.70 -12.99 10.87
N ASP A 62 -7.73 -12.33 10.25
CA ASP A 62 -7.62 -10.86 10.31
C ASP A 62 -8.55 -10.15 9.33
N ILE A 63 -9.04 -10.86 8.29
CA ILE A 63 -9.90 -10.28 7.24
C ILE A 63 -11.28 -10.94 7.17
N GLY A 64 -12.29 -10.16 6.76
CA GLY A 64 -13.69 -10.57 6.69
C GLY A 64 -13.94 -11.89 5.95
N PRO A 65 -13.29 -12.20 4.80
CA PRO A 65 -13.51 -13.46 4.08
C PRO A 65 -13.18 -14.74 4.86
N PHE A 66 -12.44 -14.61 5.95
CA PHE A 66 -11.99 -15.70 6.84
C PHE A 66 -12.51 -15.54 8.29
N GLY A 67 -13.47 -14.65 8.53
CA GLY A 67 -14.20 -14.56 9.80
C GLY A 67 -13.80 -13.44 10.75
N SER A 68 -13.05 -12.44 10.29
CA SER A 68 -12.77 -11.22 11.07
C SER A 68 -14.02 -10.38 11.29
N ASP A 69 -14.13 -9.76 12.46
CA ASP A 69 -15.11 -8.70 12.74
C ASP A 69 -14.68 -7.32 12.20
N HIS A 70 -13.42 -7.18 11.75
CA HIS A 70 -12.93 -5.93 11.17
C HIS A 70 -13.49 -5.73 9.76
N PRO A 71 -14.06 -4.56 9.44
CA PRO A 71 -14.65 -4.32 8.13
C PRO A 71 -13.57 -4.26 7.04
N THR A 72 -13.61 -5.21 6.11
CA THR A 72 -12.69 -5.28 4.95
C THR A 72 -13.43 -5.30 3.61
N PRO A 73 -14.26 -4.29 3.29
CA PRO A 73 -15.23 -4.37 2.20
C PRO A 73 -14.61 -4.61 0.81
N HIS A 74 -13.38 -4.14 0.59
CA HIS A 74 -12.66 -4.39 -0.67
C HIS A 74 -12.15 -5.83 -0.77
N LEU A 75 -11.68 -6.41 0.33
CA LEU A 75 -11.26 -7.82 0.38
C LEU A 75 -12.47 -8.74 0.29
N ASP A 76 -13.59 -8.38 0.93
CA ASP A 76 -14.86 -9.10 0.84
C ASP A 76 -15.36 -9.18 -0.60
N ARG A 77 -15.29 -8.04 -1.33
CA ARG A 77 -15.64 -8.00 -2.74
C ARG A 77 -14.71 -8.85 -3.60
N MET A 78 -13.38 -8.78 -3.38
CA MET A 78 -12.42 -9.61 -4.11
C MET A 78 -12.64 -11.11 -3.88
N ALA A 79 -12.94 -11.50 -2.64
CA ALA A 79 -13.25 -12.89 -2.30
C ALA A 79 -14.56 -13.39 -2.93
N LYS A 80 -15.54 -12.50 -3.11
CA LYS A 80 -16.83 -12.81 -3.77
C LYS A 80 -16.71 -12.88 -5.30
N GLU A 81 -15.92 -11.98 -5.90
CA GLU A 81 -15.70 -11.93 -7.36
C GLU A 81 -14.64 -12.94 -7.84
N GLY A 82 -13.81 -13.44 -6.93
CA GLY A 82 -12.68 -14.32 -7.22
C GLY A 82 -12.76 -15.67 -6.50
N MET A 83 -11.61 -16.13 -6.03
CA MET A 83 -11.44 -17.41 -5.35
C MET A 83 -10.78 -17.20 -3.99
N LYS A 84 -11.20 -17.99 -3.00
CA LYS A 84 -10.56 -18.09 -1.68
C LYS A 84 -9.75 -19.37 -1.59
N LEU A 85 -8.51 -19.27 -1.10
CA LEU A 85 -7.68 -20.42 -0.78
C LEU A 85 -7.72 -20.61 0.75
N THR A 86 -8.56 -21.54 1.21
CA THR A 86 -8.77 -21.78 2.66
C THR A 86 -7.63 -22.52 3.32
N ASP A 87 -6.81 -23.21 2.53
CA ASP A 87 -5.71 -24.09 2.97
C ASP A 87 -4.39 -23.67 2.30
N PHE A 88 -4.11 -22.37 2.30
CA PHE A 88 -2.85 -21.80 1.80
C PHE A 88 -1.81 -21.73 2.91
N TYR A 89 -0.69 -22.43 2.75
CA TYR A 89 0.40 -22.49 3.72
C TYR A 89 1.65 -21.81 3.20
N VAL A 90 2.38 -21.16 4.10
CA VAL A 90 3.72 -20.62 3.85
C VAL A 90 4.78 -21.63 4.32
N SER A 91 5.93 -21.64 3.67
CA SER A 91 7.06 -22.53 4.00
C SER A 91 7.68 -22.25 5.37
N SER A 92 7.55 -21.00 5.85
CA SER A 92 8.06 -20.54 7.13
C SER A 92 7.17 -19.44 7.69
N THR A 93 7.07 -19.37 9.02
CA THR A 93 6.33 -18.32 9.73
C THR A 93 7.12 -17.02 9.87
N ALA A 94 8.39 -16.98 9.45
CA ALA A 94 9.21 -15.78 9.49
C ALA A 94 9.18 -15.04 8.13
N CYS A 95 9.12 -13.70 8.17
CA CYS A 95 8.88 -12.88 6.98
C CYS A 95 9.98 -12.95 5.92
N THR A 96 11.23 -13.22 6.32
CA THR A 96 12.36 -13.34 5.37
C THR A 96 12.30 -14.63 4.56
N PRO A 97 12.23 -15.84 5.17
CA PRO A 97 12.12 -17.09 4.41
C PRO A 97 10.75 -17.31 3.74
N SER A 98 9.74 -16.49 4.02
CA SER A 98 8.41 -16.59 3.41
C SER A 98 8.25 -15.84 2.07
N ARG A 99 9.17 -14.92 1.74
CA ARG A 99 9.13 -14.06 0.53
C ARG A 99 10.04 -14.61 -0.56
#